data_AF-A0A962ZWD7-F1
#
_entry.id   AF-A0A962ZWD7-F1
#
_cell.length_a   1.000
_cell.length_b   1.000
_cell.length_c   1.000
_cell.angle_alpha   90.00
_cell.angle_beta   90.00
_cell.angle_gamma   90.00
#
_symmetry.space_group_name_H-M   'P 1'
#
loop_
_entity.id
_entity.type
_entity.pdbx_description
1 polymer ?
#
loop_
_entity_poly.entity_id
_entity_poly.type
_entity_poly.pdbx_seq_one_letter_code
_entity_poly.pdbx_strand_id
1 'polypeptide(L)'
;MLIPQSLAYALLAGLPAEMGLYASILPLVAYALLGTSRTLSVGPVAVASLMTAAAVGKVAATGTIGYATAAIAMAMLSGGMLLLMGCLRFGFLANFLSHPVVSGFITASGIIIGLSQLRHIFGVGGHGETLPQLLQGLAANLPDFNTVTLVTGVLATAFLFWARRDLKPLLQRLGMTDTAAGFLAKTG
;
A
#
# COMPACT_ATOMS: atom_id res chain seq x y z
N MET A 1 4.60 11.49 -3.33
CA MET A 1 3.54 10.62 -2.78
C MET A 1 3.99 9.64 -1.69
N LEU A 2 5.27 9.55 -1.33
CA LEU A 2 5.77 8.49 -0.45
C LEU A 2 5.11 8.50 0.95
N ILE A 3 4.91 9.68 1.55
CA ILE A 3 4.46 9.77 2.95
C ILE A 3 3.02 9.25 3.14
N PRO A 4 1.96 9.80 2.52
CA PRO A 4 0.60 9.29 2.75
C PRO A 4 0.44 7.83 2.34
N GLN A 5 1.09 7.43 1.25
CA GLN A 5 1.07 6.07 0.75
C GLN A 5 1.71 5.08 1.74
N SER A 6 2.85 5.46 2.33
CA SER A 6 3.55 4.63 3.32
C SER A 6 2.75 4.42 4.60
N LEU A 7 2.07 5.47 5.09
CA LEU A 7 1.19 5.39 6.26
C LEU A 7 0.03 4.41 5.97
N ALA A 8 -0.62 4.55 4.82
CA ALA A 8 -1.70 3.65 4.40
C ALA A 8 -1.23 2.20 4.27
N TYR A 9 -0.02 1.97 3.78
CA TYR A 9 0.55 0.63 3.63
C TYR A 9 0.96 0.00 4.98
N ALA A 10 1.33 0.78 5.98
CA ALA A 10 1.52 0.27 7.33
C ALA A 10 0.19 -0.17 7.97
N LEU A 11 -0.87 0.60 7.77
CA LEU A 11 -2.22 0.25 8.23
C LEU A 11 -2.74 -1.02 7.54
N LEU A 12 -2.46 -1.19 6.24
CA LEU A 12 -2.75 -2.44 5.52
C LEU A 12 -1.98 -3.64 6.11
N ALA A 13 -0.78 -3.41 6.62
CA ALA A 13 0.02 -4.44 7.31
C ALA A 13 -0.43 -4.69 8.75
N GLY A 14 -1.47 -4.02 9.25
CA GLY A 14 -1.93 -4.13 10.64
C GLY A 14 -1.01 -3.43 11.66
N LEU A 15 -0.10 -2.57 11.20
CA LEU A 15 0.87 -1.85 12.03
C LEU A 15 0.46 -0.39 12.25
N PRO A 16 0.96 0.27 13.31
CA PRO A 16 0.82 1.71 13.50
C PRO A 16 1.37 2.49 12.30
N ALA A 17 0.76 3.64 11.99
CA ALA A 17 1.07 4.41 10.79
C ALA A 17 2.54 4.87 10.75
N GLU A 18 3.13 5.18 11.91
CA GLU A 18 4.52 5.60 12.10
C GLU A 18 5.52 4.55 11.57
N MET A 19 5.16 3.27 11.62
CA MET A 19 5.99 2.20 11.05
C MET A 19 6.14 2.34 9.53
N GLY A 20 5.17 2.95 8.84
CA GLY A 20 5.25 3.27 7.42
C GLY A 20 6.33 4.31 7.12
N LEU A 21 6.53 5.27 8.03
CA LEU A 21 7.60 6.26 7.92
C LEU A 21 8.97 5.59 8.05
N TYR A 22 9.14 4.73 9.07
CA TYR A 22 10.37 3.96 9.24
C TYR A 22 10.68 3.06 8.04
N ALA A 23 9.65 2.37 7.52
CA ALA A 23 9.76 1.51 6.35
C ALA A 23 10.01 2.28 5.03
N SER A 24 9.88 3.61 5.03
CA SER A 24 10.13 4.44 3.85
C SER A 24 11.47 5.16 3.89
N ILE A 25 11.93 5.58 5.07
CA ILE A 25 13.18 6.33 5.24
C ILE A 25 14.39 5.40 5.13
N LEU A 26 14.40 4.31 5.92
CA LEU A 26 15.55 3.41 6.02
C LEU A 26 15.94 2.76 4.67
N PRO A 27 15.00 2.18 3.89
CA PRO A 27 15.35 1.59 2.60
C PRO A 27 15.83 2.62 1.58
N LEU A 28 15.34 3.86 1.64
CA LEU A 28 15.77 4.92 0.73
C LEU A 28 17.22 5.30 0.99
N VAL A 29 17.62 5.43 2.27
CA VAL A 29 19.01 5.69 2.66
C VAL A 29 19.91 4.53 2.24
N ALA A 30 19.49 3.28 2.47
CA ALA A 30 20.24 2.11 2.04
C ALA A 30 20.38 2.04 0.51
N TYR A 31 19.30 2.34 -0.23
CA TYR A 31 19.31 2.35 -1.70
C TYR A 31 20.15 3.51 -2.26
N ALA A 32 20.19 4.66 -1.61
CA ALA A 32 21.06 5.77 -2.03
C ALA A 32 22.55 5.41 -1.97
N LEU A 33 22.94 4.51 -1.04
CA LEU A 33 24.32 4.06 -0.86
C LEU A 33 24.69 2.87 -1.76
N LEU A 34 23.76 1.92 -1.95
CA LEU A 34 24.02 0.63 -2.59
C LEU A 34 23.36 0.46 -3.97
N GLY A 35 22.41 1.34 -4.31
CA GLY A 35 21.59 1.23 -5.50
C GLY A 35 22.35 1.58 -6.77
N THR A 36 22.06 0.83 -7.83
CA THR A 36 22.69 1.01 -9.15
C THR A 36 21.84 1.83 -10.12
N SER A 37 20.52 1.96 -9.88
CA SER A 37 19.62 2.72 -10.75
C SER A 37 19.29 4.08 -10.16
N ARG A 38 19.40 5.13 -10.99
CA ARG A 38 19.12 6.52 -10.62
C ARG A 38 17.62 6.86 -10.65
N THR A 39 16.78 5.96 -11.16
CA THR A 39 15.35 6.21 -11.38
C THR A 39 14.43 5.33 -10.52
N LEU A 40 14.98 4.33 -9.84
CA LEU A 40 14.20 3.44 -8.98
C LEU A 40 13.99 4.09 -7.62
N SER A 41 12.71 4.25 -7.24
CA SER A 41 12.34 4.66 -5.89
C SER A 41 12.00 3.41 -5.08
N VAL A 42 12.62 3.25 -3.91
CA VAL A 42 12.35 2.14 -2.99
C VAL A 42 11.39 2.62 -1.91
N GLY A 43 10.43 1.78 -1.54
CA GLY A 43 9.50 2.07 -0.46
C GLY A 43 8.55 0.91 -0.19
N PRO A 44 7.66 1.05 0.80
CA PRO A 44 6.65 0.04 1.10
C PRO A 44 5.73 -0.19 -0.10
N VAL A 45 5.25 -1.43 -0.25
CA VAL A 45 4.35 -1.82 -1.35
C VAL A 45 3.12 -2.48 -0.75
N ALA A 46 1.92 -2.10 -1.24
CA ALA A 46 0.64 -2.58 -0.72
C ALA A 46 0.54 -4.11 -0.64
N VAL A 47 1.05 -4.81 -1.65
CA VAL A 47 1.00 -6.27 -1.72
C VAL A 47 1.87 -6.90 -0.64
N ALA A 48 3.10 -6.40 -0.46
CA ALA A 48 3.98 -6.85 0.60
C ALA A 48 3.36 -6.61 1.99
N SER A 49 2.72 -5.45 2.19
CA SER A 49 1.98 -5.14 3.42
C SER A 49 0.87 -6.15 3.72
N LEU A 50 0.05 -6.50 2.73
CA LEU A 50 -1.00 -7.51 2.89
C LEU A 50 -0.42 -8.89 3.20
N MET A 51 0.68 -9.28 2.55
CA MET A 51 1.35 -10.55 2.84
C MET A 51 1.96 -10.58 4.24
N THR A 52 2.53 -9.46 4.70
CA THR A 52 3.01 -9.31 6.08
C THR A 52 1.85 -9.45 7.06
N ALA A 53 0.72 -8.77 6.83
CA ALA A 53 -0.46 -8.92 7.69
C ALA A 53 -0.89 -10.39 7.80
N ALA A 54 -0.99 -11.08 6.65
CA ALA A 54 -1.46 -12.45 6.59
C ALA A 54 -0.53 -13.50 7.21
N ALA A 55 0.78 -13.23 7.23
CA ALA A 55 1.74 -14.13 7.85
C ALA A 55 1.97 -13.80 9.33
N VAL A 56 2.00 -12.52 9.72
CA VAL A 56 2.12 -12.12 11.13
C VAL A 56 0.83 -12.44 11.91
N GLY A 57 -0.34 -12.24 11.31
CA GLY A 57 -1.64 -12.48 11.93
C GLY A 57 -1.88 -13.93 12.37
N LYS A 58 -1.12 -14.88 11.83
CA LYS A 58 -1.14 -16.30 12.24
C LYS A 58 -0.34 -16.59 13.50
N VAL A 59 0.57 -15.70 13.89
CA VAL A 59 1.53 -15.92 14.97
C VAL A 59 1.31 -14.94 16.13
N ALA A 60 0.77 -13.75 15.85
CA ALA A 60 0.48 -12.74 16.85
C ALA A 60 -0.86 -12.06 16.56
N ALA A 61 -1.60 -11.72 17.63
CA ALA A 61 -2.83 -10.96 17.52
C ALA A 61 -2.55 -9.48 17.20
N THR A 62 -3.27 -8.92 16.24
CA THR A 62 -3.16 -7.52 15.80
C THR A 62 -3.35 -6.55 16.98
N GLY A 63 -2.56 -5.48 17.01
CA GLY A 63 -2.61 -4.45 18.06
C GLY A 63 -1.81 -4.76 19.32
N THR A 64 -1.21 -5.95 19.43
CA THR A 64 -0.29 -6.28 20.52
C THR A 64 1.14 -5.83 20.21
N ILE A 65 1.96 -5.61 21.24
CA ILE A 65 3.41 -5.39 21.07
C ILE A 65 4.06 -6.58 20.32
N GLY A 66 3.56 -7.80 20.58
CA GLY A 66 3.99 -9.02 19.89
C GLY A 66 3.78 -9.00 18.37
N TYR A 67 2.79 -8.26 17.88
CA TYR A 67 2.54 -8.12 16.45
C TYR A 67 3.62 -7.31 15.75
N ALA A 68 4.00 -6.17 16.33
CA ALA A 68 5.05 -5.32 15.79
C ALA A 68 6.42 -6.03 15.81
N THR A 69 6.73 -6.75 16.89
CA THR A 69 7.98 -7.52 16.97
C THR A 69 8.02 -8.67 15.97
N ALA A 70 6.90 -9.38 15.77
CA ALA A 70 6.79 -10.43 14.76
C ALA A 70 6.94 -9.88 13.32
N ALA A 71 6.37 -8.71 13.04
CA ALA A 71 6.54 -8.04 11.75
C ALA A 71 7.99 -7.63 11.49
N ILE A 72 8.67 -7.07 12.50
CA ILE A 72 10.11 -6.72 12.41
C ILE A 72 10.95 -7.98 12.20
N ALA A 73 10.67 -9.07 12.93
CA ALA A 73 11.37 -10.34 12.77
C ALA A 73 11.17 -10.92 11.36
N MET A 74 9.94 -10.88 10.82
CA MET A 74 9.67 -11.30 9.44
C MET A 74 10.45 -10.44 8.44
N ALA A 75 10.47 -9.12 8.62
CA ALA A 75 11.23 -8.22 7.74
C ALA A 75 12.73 -8.55 7.74
N MET A 76 13.30 -8.83 8.92
CA MET A 76 14.70 -9.25 9.05
C MET A 76 14.98 -10.60 8.38
N LEU A 77 14.10 -11.60 8.56
CA LEU A 77 14.23 -12.90 7.92
C LEU A 77 14.11 -12.80 6.39
N SER A 78 13.13 -12.07 5.90
CA SER A 78 12.92 -11.85 4.46
C SER A 78 14.09 -11.07 3.85
N GLY A 79 14.56 -10.01 4.50
CA GLY A 79 15.74 -9.26 4.09
C GLY A 79 17.00 -10.13 4.05
N GLY A 80 17.22 -10.95 5.09
CA GLY A 80 18.32 -11.92 5.13
C GLY A 80 18.25 -12.93 3.99
N MET A 81 17.07 -13.48 3.70
CA MET A 81 16.87 -14.39 2.55
C MET A 81 17.13 -13.68 1.22
N LEU A 82 16.66 -12.45 1.03
CA LEU A 82 16.91 -11.67 -0.18
C LEU A 82 18.40 -11.35 -0.37
N LEU A 83 19.12 -11.01 0.70
CA LEU A 83 20.58 -10.83 0.67
C LEU A 83 21.28 -12.13 0.28
N LEU A 84 20.91 -13.26 0.89
CA LEU A 84 21.47 -14.57 0.57
C LEU A 84 21.22 -14.95 -0.90
N MET A 85 19.99 -14.78 -1.39
CA MET A 85 19.66 -15.00 -2.80
C MET A 85 20.44 -14.06 -3.74
N GLY A 86 20.66 -12.81 -3.33
CA GLY A 86 21.50 -11.84 -4.04
C GLY A 86 22.95 -12.30 -4.13
N CYS A 87 23.54 -12.76 -3.03
CA CYS A 87 24.91 -13.31 -2.98
C CYS A 87 25.04 -14.56 -3.87
N LEU A 88 24.04 -15.44 -3.87
CA LEU A 88 23.99 -16.63 -4.73
C LEU A 88 23.62 -16.32 -6.19
N ARG A 89 23.36 -15.05 -6.53
CA ARG A 89 22.95 -14.58 -7.86
C ARG A 89 21.67 -15.28 -8.38
N PHE A 90 20.76 -15.64 -7.48
CA PHE A 90 19.47 -16.25 -7.82
C PHE A 90 18.47 -15.30 -8.51
N GLY A 91 18.87 -14.06 -8.80
CA GLY A 91 18.04 -13.10 -9.55
C GLY A 91 17.59 -13.62 -10.93
N PHE A 92 18.31 -14.57 -11.53
CA PHE A 92 17.89 -15.19 -12.79
C PHE A 92 16.52 -15.89 -12.68
N LEU A 93 16.15 -16.36 -11.49
CA LEU A 93 14.90 -17.08 -11.25
C LEU A 93 13.67 -16.18 -11.47
N ALA A 94 13.81 -14.87 -11.25
CA ALA A 94 12.77 -13.90 -11.52
C ALA A 94 12.40 -13.84 -13.01
N ASN A 95 13.32 -14.18 -13.92
CA ASN A 95 13.06 -14.23 -15.37
C ASN A 95 12.19 -15.43 -15.79
N PHE A 96 12.03 -16.44 -14.92
CA PHE A 96 11.13 -17.57 -15.17
C PHE A 96 9.69 -17.31 -14.74
N LEU A 97 9.41 -16.17 -14.10
CA LEU A 97 8.04 -15.77 -13.79
C LEU A 97 7.35 -15.33 -15.07
N SER A 98 6.34 -16.10 -15.48
CA SER A 98 5.59 -15.79 -16.69
C SER A 98 4.76 -14.51 -16.51
N HIS A 99 4.66 -13.71 -17.58
CA HIS A 99 3.85 -12.50 -17.58
C HIS A 99 2.39 -12.73 -17.13
N PRO A 100 1.69 -13.83 -17.53
CA PRO A 100 0.34 -14.12 -17.03
C PRO A 100 0.27 -14.32 -15.51
N VAL A 101 1.26 -14.96 -14.89
CA VAL A 101 1.29 -15.19 -13.44
C VAL A 101 1.44 -13.87 -12.69
N VAL A 102 2.38 -13.03 -13.13
CA VAL A 102 2.60 -11.71 -12.52
C VAL A 102 1.37 -10.82 -12.69
N SER A 103 0.79 -10.79 -13.90
CA SER A 103 -0.43 -10.01 -14.19
C SER A 103 -1.62 -10.49 -13.36
N GLY A 104 -1.83 -11.81 -13.26
CA GLY A 104 -2.88 -12.40 -12.44
C GLY A 104 -2.72 -12.06 -10.96
N PHE A 105 -1.50 -12.15 -10.44
CA PHE A 105 -1.17 -11.80 -9.05
C PHE A 105 -1.42 -10.31 -8.75
N ILE A 106 -0.96 -9.40 -9.62
CA ILE A 106 -1.19 -7.96 -9.47
C ILE A 106 -2.68 -7.63 -9.51
N THR A 107 -3.43 -8.23 -10.45
CA THR A 107 -4.88 -8.01 -10.59
C THR A 107 -5.63 -8.50 -9.35
N ALA A 108 -5.36 -9.72 -8.90
CA ALA A 108 -5.98 -10.28 -7.69
C ALA A 108 -5.66 -9.45 -6.45
N SER A 109 -4.39 -9.05 -6.29
CA SER A 109 -3.97 -8.17 -5.19
C SER A 109 -4.68 -6.83 -5.25
N GLY A 110 -4.83 -6.24 -6.44
CA GLY A 110 -5.57 -5.00 -6.65
C GLY A 110 -7.04 -5.10 -6.23
N ILE A 111 -7.71 -6.22 -6.54
CA ILE A 111 -9.09 -6.48 -6.09
C ILE A 111 -9.15 -6.59 -4.57
N ILE A 112 -8.24 -7.33 -3.94
CA ILE A 112 -8.19 -7.49 -2.48
C ILE A 112 -7.93 -6.15 -1.79
N ILE A 113 -6.99 -5.34 -2.30
CA ILE A 113 -6.70 -4.00 -1.79
C ILE A 113 -7.94 -3.10 -1.93
N GLY A 114 -8.56 -3.08 -3.11
CA GLY A 114 -9.76 -2.26 -3.34
C GLY A 114 -10.88 -2.62 -2.38
N LEU A 115 -11.15 -3.92 -2.22
CA LEU A 115 -12.18 -4.41 -1.30
C LEU A 115 -11.84 -4.11 0.17
N SER A 116 -10.57 -4.23 0.56
CA SER A 116 -10.14 -3.89 1.92
C SER A 116 -10.25 -2.40 2.22
N GLN A 117 -10.18 -1.52 1.20
CA GLN A 117 -10.43 -0.08 1.37
C GLN A 117 -11.93 0.26 1.48
N LEU A 118 -12.83 -0.53 0.89
CA LEU A 118 -14.28 -0.25 0.99
C LEU A 118 -14.76 -0.21 2.43
N ARG A 119 -14.26 -1.11 3.31
CA ARG A 119 -14.62 -1.09 4.74
C ARG A 119 -14.31 0.26 5.42
N HIS A 120 -13.20 0.88 5.02
CA HIS A 120 -12.76 2.17 5.56
C HIS A 120 -13.64 3.32 5.04
N ILE A 121 -14.13 3.23 3.79
CA ILE A 121 -15.11 4.17 3.24
C ILE A 121 -16.46 4.02 3.92
N PHE A 122 -16.99 2.79 4.04
CA PHE A 122 -18.28 2.55 4.71
C PHE A 122 -18.21 2.75 6.23
N GLY A 123 -17.02 2.84 6.82
CA GLY A 123 -16.84 3.01 8.27
C GLY A 123 -17.27 1.79 9.08
N VAL A 124 -17.21 0.60 8.49
CA VAL A 124 -17.65 -0.65 9.11
C VAL A 124 -16.48 -1.42 9.69
N GLY A 125 -16.69 -2.04 10.86
CA GLY A 125 -15.73 -2.95 11.49
C GLY A 125 -15.62 -4.28 10.74
N GLY A 126 -14.46 -4.93 10.82
CA GLY A 126 -14.27 -6.27 10.24
C GLY A 126 -12.81 -6.59 9.93
N HIS A 127 -12.40 -7.80 10.28
CA HIS A 127 -11.08 -8.35 9.97
C HIS A 127 -11.24 -9.51 8.97
N GLY A 128 -10.40 -9.52 7.95
CA GLY A 128 -10.41 -10.57 6.92
C GLY A 128 -9.22 -10.37 6.00
N GLU A 129 -8.50 -11.45 5.73
CA GLU A 129 -7.29 -11.43 4.89
C GLU A 129 -7.56 -12.02 3.50
N THR A 130 -8.65 -12.77 3.38
CA THR A 130 -9.06 -13.45 2.15
C THR A 130 -10.28 -12.80 1.53
N LEU A 131 -10.41 -12.92 0.20
CA LEU A 131 -11.53 -12.35 -0.55
C LEU A 131 -12.91 -12.78 -0.01
N PRO A 132 -13.17 -14.07 0.31
CA PRO A 132 -14.47 -14.48 0.86
C PRO A 132 -14.75 -13.86 2.23
N GLN A 133 -13.75 -13.79 3.11
CA GLN A 133 -13.89 -13.18 4.43
C GLN A 133 -14.18 -11.67 4.32
N LEU A 134 -13.50 -10.98 3.39
CA LEU A 134 -13.74 -9.56 3.14
C LEU A 134 -15.16 -9.31 2.62
N LEU A 135 -15.64 -10.12 1.69
CA LEU A 135 -17.01 -10.00 1.16
C LEU A 135 -18.07 -10.30 2.22
N GLN A 136 -17.91 -11.38 2.98
CA GLN A 136 -18.84 -11.75 4.05
C GLN A 136 -18.82 -10.71 5.18
N GLY A 137 -17.64 -10.25 5.59
CA GLY A 137 -17.50 -9.22 6.61
C GLY A 137 -18.13 -7.90 6.19
N LEU A 138 -17.92 -7.48 4.93
CA LEU A 138 -18.54 -6.27 4.40
C LEU A 138 -20.07 -6.40 4.33
N ALA A 139 -20.59 -7.52 3.84
CA ALA A 139 -22.02 -7.76 3.74
C ALA A 139 -22.71 -7.81 5.12
N ALA A 140 -22.08 -8.45 6.11
CA ALA A 140 -22.63 -8.57 7.45
C ALA A 140 -22.66 -7.24 8.21
N ASN A 141 -21.64 -6.39 8.04
CA ASN A 141 -21.55 -5.10 8.75
C ASN A 141 -22.11 -3.92 7.94
N LEU A 142 -22.58 -4.16 6.71
CA LEU A 142 -23.15 -3.12 5.86
C LEU A 142 -24.31 -2.34 6.49
N PRO A 143 -25.22 -2.96 7.28
CA PRO A 143 -26.30 -2.22 7.94
C PRO A 143 -25.80 -1.19 8.97
N ASP A 144 -24.64 -1.43 9.58
CA ASP A 144 -24.05 -0.61 10.65
C ASP A 144 -23.04 0.42 10.09
N PHE A 145 -23.22 0.84 8.83
CA PHE A 145 -22.30 1.79 8.20
C PHE A 145 -22.34 3.18 8.87
N ASN A 146 -21.19 3.84 8.89
CA ASN A 146 -21.10 5.20 9.39
C ASN A 146 -21.32 6.20 8.26
N THR A 147 -22.41 6.96 8.32
CA THR A 147 -22.75 7.95 7.29
C THR A 147 -21.70 9.06 7.15
N VAL A 148 -21.08 9.49 8.24
CA VAL A 148 -20.05 10.53 8.21
C VAL A 148 -18.78 10.02 7.51
N THR A 149 -18.33 8.82 7.86
CA THR A 149 -17.18 8.18 7.19
C THR A 149 -17.46 7.93 5.72
N LEU A 150 -18.68 7.50 5.37
CA LEU A 150 -19.08 7.29 3.98
C LEU A 150 -19.04 8.58 3.16
N VAL A 151 -19.66 9.65 3.65
CA VAL A 151 -19.68 10.94 2.94
C VAL A 151 -18.26 11.50 2.79
N THR A 152 -17.46 11.47 3.86
CA THR A 152 -16.07 11.96 3.80
C THR A 152 -15.21 11.13 2.84
N GLY A 153 -15.31 9.80 2.89
CA GLY A 153 -14.58 8.89 2.01
C GLY A 153 -14.97 9.05 0.54
N VAL A 154 -16.27 9.17 0.24
CA VAL A 154 -16.77 9.40 -1.11
C VAL A 154 -16.34 10.75 -1.64
N LEU A 155 -16.49 11.83 -0.86
CA LEU A 155 -16.07 13.17 -1.26
C LEU A 155 -14.57 13.26 -1.49
N ALA A 156 -13.75 12.70 -0.60
CA ALA A 156 -12.30 12.66 -0.75
C ALA A 156 -11.89 11.88 -2.00
N THR A 157 -12.50 10.72 -2.24
CA THR A 157 -12.23 9.89 -3.42
C THR A 157 -12.64 10.62 -4.71
N ALA A 158 -13.84 11.20 -4.74
CA ALA A 158 -14.32 11.98 -5.88
C ALA A 158 -13.42 13.19 -6.16
N PHE A 159 -13.00 13.90 -5.12
CA PHE A 159 -12.05 15.00 -5.23
C PHE A 159 -10.70 14.54 -5.81
N LEU A 160 -10.13 13.42 -5.34
CA LEU A 160 -8.87 12.90 -5.87
C LEU A 160 -8.97 12.50 -7.35
N PHE A 161 -10.08 11.87 -7.76
CA PHE A 161 -10.32 11.54 -9.17
C PHE A 161 -10.47 12.79 -10.03
N TRP A 162 -11.25 13.76 -9.57
CA TRP A 162 -11.42 15.05 -10.24
C TRP A 162 -10.09 15.81 -10.34
N ALA A 163 -9.33 15.89 -9.25
CA ALA A 163 -8.06 16.58 -9.20
C ALA A 163 -7.05 15.95 -10.19
N ARG A 164 -7.02 14.63 -10.27
CA ARG A 164 -6.13 13.93 -11.22
C ARG A 164 -6.53 14.14 -12.68
N ARG A 165 -7.83 14.27 -12.98
CA ARG A 165 -8.35 14.39 -14.35
C ARG A 165 -8.37 15.82 -14.85
N ASP A 166 -8.94 16.73 -14.07
CA ASP A 166 -9.41 18.04 -14.53
C ASP A 166 -8.67 19.23 -13.90
N LEU A 167 -7.84 19.02 -12.87
CA LEU A 167 -7.12 20.12 -12.21
C LEU A 167 -6.10 20.78 -13.14
N LYS A 168 -5.30 19.97 -13.86
CA LYS A 168 -4.30 20.49 -14.80
C LYS A 168 -4.93 21.39 -15.89
N PRO A 169 -5.95 20.95 -16.65
CA PRO A 169 -6.57 21.79 -17.68
C PRO A 169 -7.30 23.01 -17.09
N LEU A 170 -7.85 22.92 -15.87
CA LEU A 170 -8.49 24.05 -15.21
C LEU A 170 -7.47 25.13 -14.80
N LEU A 171 -6.33 24.73 -14.23
CA LEU A 171 -5.23 25.64 -13.88
C LEU A 171 -4.63 26.32 -15.13
N GLN A 172 -4.54 25.59 -16.25
CA GLN A 172 -4.12 26.17 -17.54
C GLN A 172 -5.13 27.21 -18.05
N ARG A 173 -6.44 26.95 -17.92
CA ARG A 173 -7.50 27.93 -18.28
C ARG A 173 -7.48 29.18 -17.41
N LEU A 174 -7.03 29.07 -16.16
CA LEU A 174 -6.83 30.19 -15.25
C LEU A 174 -5.53 30.97 -15.50
N GLY A 175 -4.76 30.62 -16.54
CA GLY A 175 -3.56 31.34 -16.95
C GLY A 175 -2.25 30.84 -16.34
N MET A 176 -2.25 29.68 -15.68
CA MET A 176 -1.00 29.09 -15.16
C MET A 176 -0.18 28.44 -16.27
N THR A 177 1.15 28.56 -16.16
CA THR A 177 2.10 27.88 -17.05
C THR A 177 2.02 26.36 -16.91
N ASP A 178 2.30 25.62 -18.00
CA ASP A 178 2.16 24.15 -18.04
C ASP A 178 3.01 23.44 -16.97
N THR A 179 4.19 23.99 -16.66
CA THR A 179 5.09 23.47 -15.62
C THR A 179 4.53 23.68 -14.22
N ALA A 180 3.98 24.85 -13.90
CA ALA A 180 3.38 25.14 -12.60
C ALA A 180 2.08 24.35 -12.39
N ALA A 181 1.22 24.29 -13.41
CA ALA A 181 0.00 23.47 -13.39
C ALA A 181 0.31 21.98 -13.27
N GLY A 182 1.35 21.50 -13.96
CA GLY A 182 1.82 20.11 -13.89
C GLY A 182 2.42 19.74 -12.53
N PHE A 183 3.11 20.67 -11.86
CA PHE A 183 3.65 20.44 -10.52
C PHE A 183 2.53 20.41 -9.47
N LEU A 184 1.60 21.37 -9.51
CA LEU A 184 0.45 21.46 -8.60
C LEU A 184 -0.52 20.29 -8.75
N ALA A 185 -0.80 19.87 -9.98
CA ALA A 185 -1.68 18.72 -10.21
C ALA A 185 -1.07 17.37 -9.76
N LYS A 186 0.26 17.31 -9.55
CA LYS A 186 0.99 16.10 -9.12
C LYS A 186 1.39 16.11 -7.65
N THR A 187 1.14 17.20 -6.92
CA THR A 187 1.52 17.34 -5.51
C THR A 187 0.49 16.75 -4.54
N GLY A 188 -0.73 16.46 -5.00
CA GLY A 188 -1.79 15.77 -4.25
C GLY A 188 -1.89 14.28 -4.56
#